data_AF-A0AAN7V7M4-F1
#
_entry.id   AF-A0AAN7V7M4-F1
#
_cell.length_a   1.000
_cell.length_b   1.000
_cell.length_c   1.000
_cell.angle_alpha   90.00
_cell.angle_beta   90.00
_cell.angle_gamma   90.00
#
_symmetry.space_group_name_H-M   'P 1'
#
loop_
_entity.id
_entity.type
_entity.pdbx_description
1 polymer ?
#
loop_
_entity_poly.entity_id
_entity_poly.type
_entity_poly.pdbx_seq_one_letter_code
_entity_poly.pdbx_strand_id
1 'polypeptide(L)'
;MEDGKRSRGSNYTKDEKHLLISVVDGLDLSLKIKKTDAVTWKEKDTAWENVTKTFNSATTSNRSRDSLRKCFDNMKKQARKTVANERMEVIKIGGGQIDVTHDPNKDLLLSSMNEKSIKGLVYEFDTDNDDIVLEVFDEEGEPSALNEIDVDWGDYKAGNLKRKITPTLAHSNKNRNTMRRRPLASTITSSQLSEQYSNLAEIKLEMAKINLEAVKHEQEFLEKERALKLEYLLLEKQLKVLQIEVGTKKTIVTL
;
A
#
# COMPACT_ATOMS: atom_id res chain seq x y z
N MET A 1 32.62 27.30 -10.76
CA MET A 1 32.70 26.36 -9.62
C MET A 1 33.01 25.00 -10.22
N GLU A 2 34.23 24.50 -10.01
CA GLU A 2 34.63 23.19 -10.54
C GLU A 2 33.87 22.09 -9.81
N ASP A 3 33.12 21.29 -10.55
CA ASP A 3 32.51 20.06 -10.03
C ASP A 3 33.61 19.02 -9.80
N GLY A 4 34.25 19.09 -8.62
CA GLY A 4 35.18 18.10 -8.14
C GLY A 4 34.54 16.71 -8.15
N LYS A 5 35.15 15.79 -8.91
CA LYS A 5 34.70 14.40 -9.04
C LYS A 5 34.60 13.78 -7.65
N ARG A 6 33.37 13.51 -7.18
CA ARG A 6 33.14 12.97 -5.83
C ARG A 6 33.86 11.64 -5.67
N SER A 7 34.86 11.61 -4.80
CA SER A 7 35.55 10.37 -4.44
C SER A 7 34.54 9.38 -3.89
N ARG A 8 34.65 8.10 -4.30
CA ARG A 8 33.80 7.03 -3.77
C ARG A 8 34.12 6.84 -2.29
N GLY A 9 33.10 6.87 -1.44
CA GLY A 9 33.27 6.53 -0.02
C GLY A 9 33.65 5.06 0.18
N SER A 10 34.23 4.74 1.33
CA SER A 10 34.54 3.36 1.72
C SER A 10 33.30 2.47 1.67
N ASN A 11 33.47 1.19 1.35
CA ASN A 11 32.38 0.23 1.36
C ASN A 11 31.85 0.02 2.79
N TYR A 12 30.61 -0.46 2.92
CA TYR A 12 30.03 -0.82 4.21
C TYR A 12 30.37 -2.27 4.54
N THR A 13 30.93 -2.52 5.72
CA THR A 13 31.18 -3.88 6.23
C THR A 13 29.86 -4.57 6.60
N LYS A 14 29.90 -5.89 6.81
CA LYS A 14 28.71 -6.63 7.23
C LYS A 14 28.21 -6.18 8.60
N ASP A 15 29.14 -5.91 9.52
CA ASP A 15 28.83 -5.47 10.89
C ASP A 15 28.28 -4.04 10.90
N GLU A 16 28.82 -3.14 10.08
CA GLU A 16 28.27 -1.79 9.90
C GLU A 16 26.82 -1.85 9.37
N LYS A 17 26.52 -2.77 8.45
CA LYS A 17 25.15 -2.97 7.94
C LYS A 17 24.23 -3.52 9.02
N HIS A 18 24.71 -4.47 9.82
CA HIS A 18 23.94 -5.03 10.94
C HIS A 18 23.56 -3.96 11.95
N LEU A 19 24.55 -3.17 12.38
CA LEU A 19 24.35 -2.04 13.29
C LEU A 19 23.38 -1.01 12.73
N LEU A 20 23.46 -0.71 11.43
CA LEU A 20 22.53 0.21 10.80
C LEU A 20 21.09 -0.30 10.86
N ILE A 21 20.85 -1.60 10.63
CA ILE A 21 19.50 -2.18 10.73
C ILE A 21 19.00 -2.11 12.17
N SER A 22 19.83 -2.49 13.16
CA SER A 22 19.41 -2.48 14.56
C SER A 22 19.08 -1.08 15.08
N VAL A 23 19.88 -0.08 14.69
CA VAL A 23 19.66 1.32 15.06
C VAL A 23 18.36 1.86 14.45
N VAL A 24 18.11 1.56 13.17
CA VAL A 24 16.88 1.98 12.49
C VAL A 24 15.64 1.31 13.09
N ASP A 25 15.74 0.03 13.43
CA ASP A 25 14.61 -0.70 14.00
C ASP A 25 14.27 -0.22 15.43
N GLY A 26 15.28 0.10 16.22
CA GLY A 26 15.12 0.61 17.59
C GLY A 26 14.63 2.06 17.69
N LEU A 27 14.86 2.89 16.66
CA LEU A 27 14.54 4.33 16.71
C LEU A 27 13.22 4.72 16.05
N ASP A 28 12.68 3.93 15.11
CA ASP A 28 11.76 4.53 14.14
C ASP A 28 10.45 3.81 13.83
N LEU A 29 9.38 4.31 14.46
CA LEU A 29 8.03 4.29 13.92
C LEU A 29 7.87 5.31 12.77
N SER A 30 8.55 6.46 12.84
CA SER A 30 8.39 7.56 11.89
C SER A 30 8.88 7.22 10.46
N LEU A 31 9.98 6.46 10.35
CA LEU A 31 10.50 5.98 9.07
C LEU A 31 9.64 4.88 8.42
N LYS A 32 8.83 4.17 9.22
CA LYS A 32 7.92 3.11 8.74
C LYS A 32 6.64 3.71 8.12
N ILE A 33 6.33 4.97 8.37
CA ILE A 33 5.15 5.67 7.83
C ILE A 33 5.32 5.96 6.33
N LYS A 34 4.35 5.54 5.50
CA LYS A 34 4.34 5.78 4.03
C LYS A 34 3.79 7.15 3.61
N LYS A 35 3.26 7.95 4.54
CA LYS A 35 2.69 9.28 4.26
C LYS A 35 3.76 10.25 3.74
N THR A 36 3.31 11.19 2.90
CA THR A 36 4.12 12.19 2.19
C THR A 36 3.66 13.61 2.52
N ASP A 37 3.49 13.91 3.81
CA ASP A 37 3.09 15.23 4.28
C ASP A 37 4.32 16.07 4.65
N ALA A 38 4.26 17.39 4.49
CA ALA A 38 5.38 18.28 4.80
C ALA A 38 5.89 18.14 6.24
N VAL A 39 5.00 17.87 7.20
CA VAL A 39 5.34 17.60 8.61
C VAL A 39 6.10 16.27 8.73
N THR A 40 5.56 15.20 8.13
CA THR A 40 6.19 13.87 8.14
C THR A 40 7.56 13.84 7.45
N TRP A 41 7.80 14.73 6.49
CA TRP A 41 9.12 14.87 5.86
C TRP A 41 10.16 15.40 6.83
N LYS A 42 9.80 16.43 7.63
CA LYS A 42 10.69 16.97 8.67
C LYS A 42 10.96 15.94 9.75
N GLU A 43 9.93 15.23 10.21
CA GLU A 43 10.07 14.15 11.19
C GLU A 43 10.98 13.02 10.70
N LYS A 44 10.84 12.61 9.44
CA LYS A 44 11.74 11.61 8.83
C LYS A 44 13.18 12.12 8.73
N ASP A 45 13.38 13.41 8.44
CA ASP A 45 14.72 13.96 8.35
C ASP A 45 15.40 14.04 9.73
N THR A 46 14.66 14.47 10.77
CA THR A 46 15.17 14.47 12.16
C THR A 46 15.44 13.07 12.67
N ALA A 47 14.59 12.10 12.32
CA ALA A 47 14.82 10.69 12.61
C ALA A 47 16.14 10.18 12.00
N TRP A 48 16.38 10.47 10.71
CA TRP A 48 17.65 10.11 10.06
C TRP A 48 18.86 10.82 10.67
N GLU A 49 18.72 12.04 11.20
CA GLU A 49 19.79 12.70 11.94
C GLU A 49 20.12 11.97 13.24
N ASN A 50 19.11 11.49 13.97
CA ASN A 50 19.31 10.70 15.20
C ASN A 50 19.96 9.35 14.90
N VAL A 51 19.53 8.66 13.83
CA VAL A 51 20.19 7.45 13.32
C VAL A 51 21.66 7.73 12.99
N THR A 52 21.95 8.87 12.34
CA THR A 52 23.32 9.23 11.98
C THR A 52 24.18 9.49 13.22
N LYS A 53 23.66 10.18 14.23
CA LYS A 53 24.37 10.44 15.49
C LYS A 53 24.68 9.16 16.24
N THR A 54 23.67 8.29 16.41
CA THR A 54 23.83 7.00 17.10
C THR A 54 24.79 6.07 16.35
N PHE A 55 24.64 5.96 15.03
CA PHE A 55 25.54 5.17 14.19
C PHE A 55 27.00 5.65 14.27
N ASN A 56 27.23 6.97 14.11
CA ASN A 56 28.57 7.54 14.16
C ASN A 56 29.17 7.50 15.59
N SER A 57 28.35 7.47 16.64
CA SER A 57 28.85 7.26 18.02
C SER A 57 29.31 5.82 18.28
N ALA A 58 28.72 4.85 17.57
CA ALA A 58 29.02 3.43 17.71
C ALA A 58 30.09 2.94 16.70
N THR A 59 30.39 3.72 15.66
CA THR A 59 31.32 3.35 14.59
C THR A 59 32.51 4.29 14.56
N THR A 60 33.69 3.79 14.19
CA THR A 60 34.90 4.61 14.00
C THR A 60 34.87 5.43 12.70
N SER A 61 34.03 5.05 11.74
CA SER A 61 33.89 5.70 10.43
C SER A 61 32.69 6.64 10.41
N ASN A 62 32.94 7.94 10.25
CA ASN A 62 31.88 8.93 10.14
C ASN A 62 31.21 8.85 8.77
N ARG A 63 29.90 8.59 8.76
CA ARG A 63 29.07 8.56 7.55
C ARG A 63 28.08 9.72 7.57
N SER A 64 27.78 10.25 6.38
CA SER A 64 26.74 11.27 6.23
C SER A 64 25.36 10.63 6.26
N ARG A 65 24.37 11.40 6.73
CA ARG A 65 22.95 11.03 6.72
C ARG A 65 22.49 10.44 5.40
N ASP A 66 22.81 11.12 4.29
CA ASP A 66 22.43 10.70 2.95
C ASP A 66 23.06 9.37 2.53
N SER A 67 24.28 9.09 3.01
CA SER A 67 24.99 7.85 2.72
C SER A 67 24.36 6.66 3.45
N LEU A 68 24.01 6.84 4.73
CA LEU A 68 23.32 5.84 5.55
C LEU A 68 21.93 5.55 5.00
N ARG A 69 21.15 6.60 4.68
CA ARG A 69 19.83 6.47 4.07
C ARG A 69 19.89 5.70 2.75
N LYS A 70 20.83 6.05 1.87
CA LYS A 70 21.03 5.33 0.60
C LYS A 70 21.45 3.88 0.81
N CYS A 71 22.33 3.61 1.78
CA CYS A 71 22.75 2.25 2.11
C CYS A 71 21.56 1.40 2.54
N PHE A 72 20.76 1.89 3.48
CA PHE A 72 19.56 1.22 3.96
C PHE A 72 18.52 1.01 2.85
N ASP A 73 18.28 2.01 2.01
CA ASP A 73 17.37 1.89 0.87
C ASP A 73 17.85 0.84 -0.15
N ASN A 74 19.16 0.76 -0.39
CA ASN A 74 19.76 -0.27 -1.24
C ASN A 74 19.64 -1.66 -0.61
N MET A 75 19.81 -1.79 0.70
CA MET A 75 19.61 -3.05 1.42
C MET A 75 18.16 -3.52 1.30
N LYS A 76 17.18 -2.63 1.51
CA LYS A 76 15.75 -2.95 1.31
C LYS A 76 15.45 -3.41 -0.12
N LYS A 77 16.07 -2.78 -1.12
CA LYS A 77 15.93 -3.18 -2.53
C LYS A 77 16.51 -4.56 -2.78
N GLN A 78 17.70 -4.83 -2.24
CA GLN A 78 18.36 -6.11 -2.38
C GLN A 78 17.55 -7.23 -1.72
N ALA A 79 17.05 -7.01 -0.51
CA ALA A 79 16.20 -7.97 0.20
C ALA A 79 14.92 -8.32 -0.58
N ARG A 80 14.22 -7.31 -1.14
CA ARG A 80 13.06 -7.56 -2.01
C ARG A 80 13.43 -8.37 -3.25
N LYS A 81 14.59 -8.07 -3.86
CA LYS A 81 15.07 -8.80 -5.04
C LYS A 81 15.39 -10.26 -4.71
N THR A 82 16.05 -10.53 -3.57
CA THR A 82 16.36 -11.91 -3.16
C THR A 82 15.09 -12.69 -2.87
N VAL A 83 14.12 -12.12 -2.16
CA VAL A 83 12.84 -12.80 -1.88
C VAL A 83 12.04 -13.05 -3.16
N ALA A 84 12.03 -12.09 -4.10
CA ALA A 84 11.37 -12.28 -5.39
C ALA A 84 12.05 -13.39 -6.21
N ASN A 85 13.38 -13.46 -6.19
CA ASN A 85 14.12 -14.53 -6.86
C ASN A 85 13.85 -15.90 -6.22
N GLU A 86 13.87 -16.00 -4.90
CA GLU A 86 13.53 -17.22 -4.16
C GLU A 86 12.14 -17.71 -4.56
N ARG A 87 11.14 -16.82 -4.60
CA ARG A 87 9.79 -17.15 -5.07
C ARG A 87 9.75 -17.65 -6.51
N MET A 88 10.46 -16.99 -7.42
CA MET A 88 10.55 -17.43 -8.82
C MET A 88 11.19 -18.80 -8.96
N GLU A 89 12.20 -19.10 -8.14
CA GLU A 89 12.85 -20.42 -8.11
C GLU A 89 11.89 -21.51 -7.60
N VAL A 90 11.04 -21.22 -6.60
CA VAL A 90 10.08 -22.19 -6.05
C VAL A 90 9.08 -22.55 -7.14
N ILE A 91 8.54 -21.53 -7.82
CA ILE A 91 7.61 -21.70 -8.94
C ILE A 91 8.26 -22.49 -10.07
N LYS A 92 9.52 -22.22 -10.40
CA LYS A 92 10.24 -22.94 -11.46
C LYS A 92 10.44 -24.43 -11.16
N ILE A 93 10.58 -24.80 -9.90
CA ILE A 93 10.73 -26.19 -9.44
C ILE A 93 9.36 -26.86 -9.25
N GLY A 94 8.25 -26.13 -9.44
CA GLY A 94 6.90 -26.65 -9.25
C GLY A 94 6.53 -26.83 -7.76
N GLY A 95 7.00 -25.94 -6.89
CA GLY A 95 6.66 -25.96 -5.46
C GLY A 95 7.67 -26.69 -4.56
N GLY A 96 8.80 -27.12 -5.09
CA GLY A 96 9.87 -27.76 -4.30
C GLY A 96 10.58 -26.80 -3.33
N GLN A 97 11.18 -27.37 -2.27
CA GLN A 97 12.00 -26.63 -1.33
C GLN A 97 13.30 -26.15 -1.99
N ILE A 98 13.68 -24.91 -1.74
CA ILE A 98 14.98 -24.35 -2.13
C ILE A 98 15.85 -24.26 -0.89
N ASP A 99 17.13 -24.58 -1.03
CA ASP A 99 18.15 -24.28 -0.03
C ASP A 99 18.38 -22.77 0.04
N VAL A 100 17.58 -22.09 0.86
CA VAL A 100 17.71 -20.65 1.07
C VAL A 100 18.98 -20.37 1.88
N THR A 101 19.88 -19.57 1.33
CA THR A 101 21.05 -19.08 2.09
C THR A 101 20.57 -18.09 3.15
N HIS A 102 20.69 -18.48 4.42
CA HIS A 102 20.34 -17.64 5.57
C HIS A 102 21.42 -16.58 5.80
N ASP A 103 21.08 -15.31 5.56
CA ASP A 103 21.92 -14.16 5.94
C ASP A 103 21.24 -13.46 7.13
N PRO A 104 21.86 -13.39 8.32
CA PRO A 104 21.25 -12.79 9.50
C PRO A 104 20.86 -11.32 9.29
N ASN A 105 21.58 -10.59 8.42
CA ASN A 105 21.24 -9.22 8.08
C ASN A 105 19.99 -9.13 7.20
N LYS A 106 19.79 -10.10 6.30
CA LYS A 106 18.61 -10.19 5.45
C LYS A 106 17.38 -10.44 6.32
N ASP A 107 17.48 -11.37 7.27
CA ASP A 107 16.34 -11.79 8.08
C ASP A 107 15.91 -10.71 9.07
N LEU A 108 16.88 -10.07 9.74
CA LEU A 108 16.60 -8.91 10.59
C LEU A 108 15.95 -7.77 9.80
N LEU A 109 16.45 -7.49 8.59
CA LEU A 109 15.90 -6.46 7.73
C LEU A 109 14.48 -6.80 7.25
N LEU A 110 14.22 -8.06 6.90
CA LEU A 110 12.89 -8.52 6.49
C LEU A 110 11.90 -8.41 7.65
N SER A 111 12.30 -8.74 8.87
CA SER A 111 11.48 -8.57 10.09
C SER A 111 11.15 -7.11 10.37
N SER A 112 12.06 -6.18 10.09
CA SER A 112 11.83 -4.74 10.28
C SER A 112 10.93 -4.12 9.19
N MET A 113 10.87 -4.76 8.01
CA MET A 113 10.14 -4.26 6.85
C MET A 113 8.65 -4.65 6.87
N ASN A 114 7.83 -3.86 6.17
CA ASN A 114 6.41 -4.17 6.02
C ASN A 114 6.20 -5.40 5.12
N GLU A 115 5.57 -6.44 5.65
CA GLU A 115 5.29 -7.71 4.97
C GLU A 115 4.60 -7.54 3.62
N LYS A 116 3.59 -6.65 3.53
CA LYS A 116 2.86 -6.39 2.27
C LYS A 116 3.77 -5.86 1.17
N SER A 117 4.85 -5.15 1.54
CA SER A 117 5.85 -4.67 0.58
C SER A 117 6.78 -5.77 0.07
N ILE A 118 6.84 -6.90 0.75
CA ILE A 118 7.72 -8.04 0.43
C ILE A 118 6.90 -9.12 -0.27
N LYS A 119 5.79 -9.52 0.36
CA LYS A 119 4.99 -10.65 -0.07
C LYS A 119 3.96 -10.31 -1.15
N GLY A 120 3.64 -9.04 -1.34
CA GLY A 120 2.53 -8.61 -2.20
C GLY A 120 1.19 -8.65 -1.45
N LEU A 121 0.12 -8.25 -2.14
CA LEU A 121 -1.24 -8.47 -1.65
C LEU A 121 -1.65 -9.88 -2.09
N VAL A 122 -2.10 -10.70 -1.15
CA VAL A 122 -2.75 -11.98 -1.48
C VAL A 122 -4.18 -11.64 -1.86
N TYR A 123 -4.61 -12.03 -3.06
CA TYR A 123 -5.98 -11.85 -3.52
C TYR A 123 -6.68 -13.20 -3.51
N GLU A 124 -7.87 -13.26 -2.89
CA GLU A 124 -8.65 -14.50 -2.73
C GLU A 124 -9.18 -15.08 -4.05
N PHE A 125 -9.14 -14.29 -5.12
CA PHE A 125 -9.62 -14.66 -6.46
C PHE A 125 -8.48 -14.77 -7.48
N ASP A 126 -7.22 -14.74 -7.05
CA ASP A 126 -6.08 -14.88 -7.95
C ASP A 126 -5.78 -16.36 -8.17
N THR A 127 -5.82 -16.79 -9.43
CA THR A 127 -5.64 -18.18 -9.89
C THR A 127 -4.24 -18.75 -9.63
N ASP A 128 -3.32 -17.91 -9.16
CA ASP A 128 -1.93 -18.27 -8.85
C ASP A 128 -1.73 -18.54 -7.34
N ASN A 129 -2.80 -18.53 -6.55
CA ASN A 129 -2.78 -18.71 -5.10
C ASN A 129 -3.08 -20.17 -4.74
N ASP A 130 -2.11 -21.07 -4.96
CA ASP A 130 -2.23 -22.51 -4.69
C ASP A 130 -2.25 -22.90 -3.19
N ASP A 131 -2.47 -21.94 -2.28
CA ASP A 131 -2.67 -22.19 -0.83
C ASP A 131 -4.12 -22.62 -0.52
N ILE A 132 -4.83 -23.25 -1.46
CA ILE A 132 -6.03 -24.02 -1.12
C ILE A 132 -5.53 -25.35 -0.55
N VAL A 133 -5.38 -25.38 0.78
CA VAL A 133 -5.41 -26.64 1.52
C VAL A 133 -6.73 -27.30 1.14
N LEU A 134 -6.66 -28.38 0.35
CA LEU A 134 -7.77 -29.30 0.16
C LEU A 134 -8.08 -29.93 1.53
N GLU A 135 -8.88 -29.23 2.34
CA GLU A 135 -9.64 -29.89 3.38
C GLU A 135 -10.66 -30.77 2.67
N VAL A 136 -10.35 -32.06 2.62
CA VAL A 136 -11.25 -33.12 2.19
C VAL A 136 -12.42 -33.10 3.18
N PHE A 137 -13.52 -32.46 2.79
CA PHE A 137 -14.81 -32.66 3.42
C PHE A 137 -15.64 -33.56 2.53
N ASP A 138 -15.75 -34.82 2.96
CA ASP A 138 -16.80 -35.72 2.51
C ASP A 138 -18.13 -35.20 3.08
N GLU A 139 -19.01 -34.63 2.26
CA GLU A 139 -20.46 -34.66 2.49
C GLU A 139 -21.25 -34.14 1.26
N GLU A 140 -21.75 -35.11 0.49
CA GLU A 140 -23.05 -35.12 -0.21
C GLU A 140 -23.55 -33.77 -0.80
N GLY A 141 -23.21 -33.52 -2.08
CA GLY A 141 -23.83 -32.45 -2.87
C GLY A 141 -23.61 -32.63 -4.36
N GLU A 142 -24.63 -33.15 -5.05
CA GLU A 142 -24.77 -33.32 -6.52
C GLU A 142 -24.00 -32.28 -7.37
N PRO A 143 -23.07 -32.69 -8.26
CA PRO A 143 -22.49 -31.78 -9.23
C PRO A 143 -23.48 -31.52 -10.36
N SER A 144 -24.10 -30.34 -10.33
CA SER A 144 -24.88 -29.83 -11.46
C SER A 144 -24.00 -29.77 -12.71
N ALA A 145 -24.38 -30.53 -13.74
CA ALA A 145 -23.65 -30.66 -15.00
C ALA A 145 -23.29 -29.28 -15.59
N LEU A 146 -21.98 -28.99 -15.64
CA LEU A 146 -21.45 -27.94 -16.49
C LEU A 146 -21.55 -28.43 -17.93
N ASN A 147 -22.29 -27.69 -18.75
CA ASN A 147 -22.35 -27.90 -20.20
C ASN A 147 -20.93 -27.94 -20.78
N GLU A 148 -20.50 -29.12 -21.23
CA GLU A 148 -19.32 -29.26 -22.07
C GLU A 148 -19.58 -28.49 -23.37
N ILE A 149 -18.94 -27.32 -23.51
CA ILE A 149 -18.70 -26.78 -24.83
C ILE A 149 -17.62 -27.68 -25.41
N ASP A 150 -18.03 -28.62 -26.25
CA ASP A 150 -17.15 -29.50 -27.02
C ASP A 150 -16.37 -28.62 -28.01
N VAL A 151 -15.24 -28.09 -27.55
CA VAL A 151 -14.30 -27.37 -28.40
C VAL A 151 -13.48 -28.45 -29.10
N ASP A 152 -13.75 -28.63 -30.39
CA ASP A 152 -12.99 -29.52 -31.27
C ASP A 152 -11.51 -29.09 -31.32
N TRP A 153 -10.65 -29.81 -30.61
CA TRP A 153 -9.19 -29.64 -30.62
C TRP A 153 -8.49 -30.43 -31.75
N GLY A 154 -9.25 -31.04 -32.67
CA GLY A 154 -8.79 -32.05 -33.63
C GLY A 154 -7.78 -31.58 -34.67
N ASP A 155 -7.61 -30.27 -34.89
CA ASP A 155 -6.71 -29.73 -35.91
C ASP A 155 -5.45 -29.01 -35.35
N TYR A 156 -5.12 -29.27 -34.08
CA TYR A 156 -3.82 -28.86 -33.54
C TYR A 156 -2.70 -29.76 -34.12
N LYS A 157 -1.92 -29.23 -35.05
CA LYS A 157 -0.64 -29.80 -35.48
C LYS A 157 0.51 -29.04 -34.81
N ALA A 158 1.54 -29.74 -34.34
CA ALA A 158 2.72 -29.13 -33.70
C ALA A 158 3.42 -28.04 -34.56
N GLY A 159 3.22 -28.06 -35.89
CA GLY A 159 3.68 -27.01 -36.79
C GLY A 159 2.98 -25.66 -36.60
N ASN A 160 1.73 -25.66 -36.12
CA ASN A 160 0.92 -24.45 -35.90
C ASN A 160 1.32 -23.70 -34.62
N LEU A 161 2.02 -24.36 -33.68
CA LEU A 161 2.59 -23.74 -32.47
C LEU A 161 3.97 -23.11 -32.70
N LYS A 162 4.63 -23.45 -33.81
CA LYS A 162 5.89 -22.80 -34.18
C LYS A 162 5.56 -21.42 -34.70
N ARG A 163 5.75 -20.40 -33.86
CA ARG A 163 5.69 -18.99 -34.28
C ARG A 163 6.51 -18.84 -35.56
N LYS A 164 5.94 -18.23 -36.60
CA LYS A 164 6.71 -17.90 -37.82
C LYS A 164 7.96 -17.17 -37.38
N ILE A 165 9.13 -17.74 -37.66
CA ILE A 165 10.41 -17.12 -37.32
C ILE A 165 10.42 -15.77 -38.03
N THR A 166 10.31 -14.70 -37.26
CA THR A 166 10.44 -13.36 -37.82
C THR A 166 11.80 -13.28 -38.49
N PRO A 167 11.91 -12.73 -39.71
CA PRO A 167 13.19 -12.62 -40.38
C PRO A 167 14.20 -11.95 -39.44
N THR A 168 15.43 -12.46 -39.42
CA THR A 168 16.52 -11.89 -38.63
C THR A 168 16.55 -10.38 -38.86
N LEU A 169 16.44 -9.61 -37.77
CA LEU A 169 16.41 -8.16 -37.80
C LEU A 169 17.62 -7.68 -38.61
N ALA A 170 17.37 -7.14 -39.81
CA ALA A 170 18.44 -6.59 -40.62
C ALA A 170 19.06 -5.45 -39.81
N HIS A 171 20.31 -5.61 -39.41
CA HIS A 171 21.11 -4.55 -38.81
C HIS A 171 21.44 -3.57 -39.93
N SER A 172 20.46 -2.75 -40.31
CA SER A 172 20.66 -1.64 -41.20
C SER A 172 21.63 -0.70 -40.51
N ASN A 173 22.89 -0.71 -40.95
CA ASN A 173 23.96 0.20 -40.51
C ASN A 173 23.73 1.62 -41.05
N LYS A 174 22.48 2.08 -40.96
CA LYS A 174 22.09 3.45 -41.17
C LYS A 174 21.96 4.03 -39.78
N ASN A 175 22.85 4.96 -39.46
CA ASN A 175 22.69 5.97 -38.41
C ASN A 175 21.41 6.78 -38.67
N ARG A 176 20.26 6.13 -38.59
CA ARG A 176 18.99 6.79 -38.40
C ARG A 176 18.90 6.96 -36.90
N ASN A 177 19.38 8.11 -36.46
CA ASN A 177 18.79 8.79 -35.31
C ASN A 177 17.28 8.82 -35.56
N THR A 178 16.60 7.75 -35.17
CA THR A 178 15.20 7.80 -34.85
C THR A 178 15.20 8.68 -33.62
N MET A 179 15.07 10.00 -33.86
CA MET A 179 14.33 10.80 -32.92
C MET A 179 13.10 9.95 -32.63
N ARG A 180 13.05 9.39 -31.42
CA ARG A 180 11.82 8.94 -30.82
C ARG A 180 10.98 10.20 -30.77
N ARG A 181 10.37 10.57 -31.90
CA ARG A 181 9.27 11.51 -31.95
C ARG A 181 8.22 10.76 -31.17
N ARG A 182 8.17 11.07 -29.87
CA ARG A 182 6.95 10.88 -29.09
C ARG A 182 5.83 11.36 -30.00
N PRO A 183 4.70 10.64 -30.11
CA PRO A 183 3.54 11.22 -30.76
C PRO A 183 3.41 12.63 -30.20
N LEU A 184 3.33 13.64 -31.08
CA LEU A 184 3.05 15.00 -30.65
C LEU A 184 1.69 14.89 -29.96
N ALA A 185 1.69 14.82 -28.63
CA ALA A 185 0.50 15.07 -27.86
C ALA A 185 0.03 16.41 -28.36
N SER A 186 -1.19 16.47 -28.93
CA SER A 186 -1.79 17.72 -29.37
C SER A 186 -1.71 18.65 -28.17
N THR A 187 -0.80 19.62 -28.22
CA THR A 187 -0.66 20.60 -27.15
C THR A 187 -1.95 21.38 -27.16
N ILE A 188 -2.81 21.11 -26.18
CA ILE A 188 -4.05 21.85 -25.96
C ILE A 188 -3.66 23.33 -25.99
N THR A 189 -4.29 24.09 -26.88
CA THR A 189 -4.02 25.51 -27.04
C THR A 189 -4.22 26.18 -25.68
N SER A 190 -3.37 27.15 -25.31
CA SER A 190 -3.43 27.78 -23.98
C SER A 190 -4.82 28.29 -23.59
N SER A 191 -5.62 28.71 -24.58
CA SER A 191 -7.03 29.09 -24.42
C SER A 191 -7.93 27.92 -23.97
N GLN A 192 -7.84 26.76 -24.63
CA GLN A 192 -8.62 25.56 -24.31
C GLN A 192 -8.25 24.99 -22.94
N LEU A 193 -6.96 25.09 -22.57
CA LEU A 193 -6.51 24.66 -21.26
C LEU A 193 -7.08 25.56 -20.16
N SER A 194 -7.10 26.87 -20.39
CA SER A 194 -7.72 27.84 -19.47
C SER A 194 -9.20 27.57 -19.26
N GLU A 195 -9.93 27.24 -20.33
CA GLU A 195 -11.35 26.91 -20.28
C GLU A 195 -11.62 25.60 -19.51
N GLN A 196 -10.78 24.58 -19.68
CA GLN A 196 -10.89 23.35 -18.88
C GLN A 196 -10.69 23.61 -17.39
N TYR A 197 -9.76 24.51 -17.03
CA TYR A 197 -9.54 24.87 -15.63
C TYR A 197 -10.69 25.71 -15.04
N SER A 198 -11.31 26.61 -15.81
CA SER A 198 -12.50 27.34 -15.34
C SER A 198 -13.67 26.39 -15.12
N ASN A 199 -13.94 25.50 -16.07
CA ASN A 199 -15.03 24.52 -15.95
C ASN A 199 -14.80 23.58 -14.76
N LEU A 200 -13.56 23.13 -14.55
CA LEU A 200 -13.20 22.31 -13.40
C LEU A 200 -13.37 23.05 -12.06
N ALA A 201 -13.10 24.35 -12.03
CA ALA A 201 -13.33 25.18 -10.84
C ALA A 201 -14.83 25.32 -10.54
N GLU A 202 -15.66 25.51 -11.56
CA GLU A 202 -17.12 25.60 -11.44
C GLU A 202 -17.72 24.29 -10.91
N ILE A 203 -17.37 23.15 -11.51
CA ILE A 203 -17.84 21.83 -11.04
C ILE A 203 -17.43 21.57 -9.59
N LYS A 204 -16.20 21.95 -9.21
CA LYS A 204 -15.74 21.83 -7.82
C LYS A 204 -16.53 22.71 -6.86
N LEU A 205 -16.88 23.92 -7.29
CA LEU A 205 -17.69 24.84 -6.50
C LEU A 205 -19.11 24.29 -6.30
N GLU A 206 -19.71 23.72 -7.34
CA GLU A 206 -21.02 23.06 -7.26
C GLU A 206 -20.99 21.85 -6.33
N MET A 207 -19.99 20.96 -6.45
CA MET A 207 -19.83 19.83 -5.53
C MET A 207 -19.68 20.30 -4.08
N ALA A 208 -18.93 21.38 -3.84
CA ALA A 208 -18.78 21.94 -2.50
C ALA A 208 -20.10 22.49 -1.93
N LYS A 209 -20.93 23.12 -2.76
CA LYS A 209 -22.28 23.58 -2.35
C LYS A 209 -23.17 22.41 -1.96
N ILE A 210 -23.22 21.36 -2.79
CA ILE A 210 -24.02 20.15 -2.52
C ILE A 210 -23.59 19.49 -1.21
N ASN A 211 -22.27 19.36 -0.98
CA ASN A 211 -21.75 18.79 0.26
C ASN A 211 -22.13 19.65 1.48
N LEU A 212 -22.10 20.98 1.35
CA LEU A 212 -22.49 21.89 2.42
C LEU A 212 -23.99 21.76 2.74
N GLU A 213 -24.84 21.64 1.72
CA GLU A 213 -26.28 21.39 1.88
C GLU A 213 -26.54 20.04 2.55
N ALA A 214 -25.83 18.97 2.16
CA ALA A 214 -25.94 17.67 2.81
C ALA A 214 -25.60 17.72 4.30
N VAL A 215 -24.51 18.41 4.66
CA VAL A 215 -24.10 18.61 6.06
C VAL A 215 -25.14 19.41 6.85
N LYS A 216 -25.74 20.43 6.23
CA LYS A 216 -26.83 21.20 6.87
C LYS A 216 -28.05 20.34 7.16
N HIS A 217 -28.49 19.53 6.19
CA HIS A 217 -29.62 18.63 6.40
C HIS A 217 -29.35 17.60 7.48
N GLU A 218 -28.14 17.06 7.57
CA GLU A 218 -27.73 16.15 8.65
C GLU A 218 -27.80 16.85 10.02
N GLN A 219 -27.31 18.08 10.12
CA GLN A 219 -27.39 18.88 11.35
C GLN A 219 -28.84 19.14 11.77
N GLU A 220 -29.70 19.56 10.84
CA GLU A 220 -31.12 19.77 11.11
C GLU A 220 -31.82 18.50 11.59
N PHE A 221 -31.46 17.35 11.02
CA PHE A 221 -31.99 16.05 11.44
C PHE A 221 -31.56 15.73 12.88
N LEU A 222 -30.27 15.87 13.19
CA LEU A 222 -29.73 15.64 14.53
C LEU A 222 -30.35 16.59 15.58
N GLU A 223 -30.62 17.84 15.21
CA GLU A 223 -31.29 18.79 16.10
C GLU A 223 -32.72 18.38 16.41
N LYS A 224 -33.48 17.92 15.41
CA LYS A 224 -34.83 17.37 15.60
C LYS A 224 -34.83 16.13 16.50
N GLU A 225 -33.88 15.23 16.29
CA GLU A 225 -33.73 14.03 17.12
C GLU A 225 -33.42 14.39 18.58
N ARG A 226 -32.50 15.34 18.81
CA ARG A 226 -32.17 15.85 20.15
C ARG A 226 -33.37 16.50 20.82
N ALA A 227 -34.17 17.27 20.08
CA ALA A 227 -35.38 17.92 20.60
C ALA A 227 -36.41 16.87 21.06
N LEU A 228 -36.71 15.88 20.22
CA LEU A 228 -37.61 14.77 20.57
C LEU A 228 -37.11 13.99 21.79
N LYS A 229 -35.80 13.75 21.89
CA LYS A 229 -35.20 13.07 23.04
C LYS A 229 -35.36 13.87 24.33
N LEU A 230 -35.22 15.19 24.28
CA LEU A 230 -35.46 16.06 25.43
C LEU A 230 -36.92 16.04 25.87
N GLU A 231 -37.87 16.10 24.92
CA GLU A 231 -39.30 16.00 25.22
C GLU A 231 -39.65 14.64 25.85
N TYR A 232 -39.10 13.55 25.33
CA TYR A 232 -39.27 12.22 25.89
C TYR A 232 -38.79 12.14 27.35
N LEU A 233 -37.58 12.65 27.63
CA LEU A 233 -37.03 12.66 28.98
C LEU A 233 -37.86 13.52 29.95
N LEU A 234 -38.45 14.61 29.45
CA LEU A 234 -39.33 15.47 30.23
C LEU A 234 -40.62 14.72 30.61
N LEU A 235 -41.25 14.05 29.65
CA LEU A 235 -42.42 13.20 29.88
C LEU A 235 -42.09 12.06 30.86
N GLU A 236 -40.95 11.40 30.70
CA GLU A 236 -40.51 10.33 31.60
C GLU A 236 -40.33 10.85 33.04
N LYS A 237 -39.73 12.03 33.21
CA LYS A 237 -39.61 12.68 34.51
C LYS A 237 -40.98 12.98 35.12
N GLN A 238 -41.94 13.47 34.32
CA GLN A 238 -43.30 13.73 34.79
C GLN A 238 -44.01 12.45 35.24
N LEU A 239 -43.88 11.35 34.48
CA LEU A 239 -44.44 10.05 34.86
C LEU A 239 -43.85 9.54 36.19
N LYS A 240 -42.54 9.66 36.38
CA LYS A 240 -41.87 9.28 37.64
C LYS A 240 -42.38 10.08 38.84
N VAL A 241 -42.60 11.39 38.69
CA VAL A 241 -43.17 12.23 39.75
C VAL A 241 -44.59 11.77 40.09
N LEU A 242 -45.44 11.54 39.09
CA LEU A 242 -46.81 11.05 39.29
C LEU A 242 -46.84 9.69 39.98
N GLN A 243 -45.93 8.77 39.63
CA GLN A 243 -45.82 7.47 40.28
C GLN A 243 -45.47 7.60 41.77
N ILE A 244 -44.57 8.52 42.13
CA ILE A 244 -44.22 8.79 43.53
C ILE A 244 -45.45 9.34 44.28
N GLU A 245 -46.19 10.28 43.70
CA GLU A 245 -47.40 10.85 44.31
C GLU A 245 -48.53 9.83 44.51
N VAL A 246 -48.73 8.91 43.55
CA VAL A 246 -49.71 7.83 43.69
C VAL A 246 -49.26 6.83 44.76
N GLY A 247 -47.95 6.55 44.83
CA GLY A 247 -47.35 5.70 45.85
C GLY A 247 -47.57 6.24 47.26
N THR A 248 -47.29 7.52 47.51
CA THR A 248 -47.47 8.17 48.82
C THR A 248 -48.93 8.25 49.24
N LYS A 249 -49.86 8.51 48.32
CA LYS A 249 -51.30 8.53 48.60
C LYS A 249 -51.83 7.15 48.98
N LYS A 250 -51.31 6.07 48.42
CA LYS A 250 -51.70 4.69 48.79
C LYS A 250 -51.23 4.32 50.20
N THR A 251 -50.03 4.72 50.61
CA THR A 251 -49.50 4.41 51.96
C THR A 251 -50.25 5.13 53.07
N ILE A 252 -50.75 6.34 52.82
CA ILE A 252 -51.52 7.13 53.81
C ILE A 252 -52.92 6.56 54.05
N VAL A 253 -53.52 5.85 53.08
CA VAL A 253 -54.89 5.30 53.19
C VAL A 253 -54.92 3.94 53.90
N THR A 254 -53.75 3.31 54.10
CA THR A 254 -53.61 1.99 54.74
C THR A 254 -53.13 2.02 56.20
N LEU A 255 -52.94 3.21 56.77
CA LEU A 255 -52.65 3.46 58.19
C LEU A 255 -53.90 4.03 58.88
#